data_AF-A0AAE4YWT0-F1
#
_entry.id   AF-A0AAE4YWT0-F1
#
_cell.length_a   1.000
_cell.length_b   1.000
_cell.length_c   1.000
_cell.angle_alpha   90.00
_cell.angle_beta   90.00
_cell.angle_gamma   90.00
#
_symmetry.space_group_name_H-M   'P 1'
#
loop_
_entity.id
_entity.type
_entity.pdbx_description
1 polymer ?
#
loop_
_entity_poly.entity_id
_entity_poly.type
_entity_poly.pdbx_seq_one_letter_code
_entity_poly.pdbx_strand_id
1 'polypeptide(L)'
;MQWIGLPRPKSDPCNSAGSDAKTVFESNGLLDQLKKALAERALNAEMDHHLSDEETVGNSRNGYGPKTVLTDSGSLELSIPRDRQSSFDPQLLAKYQRRFPGFDVNEMKNRGVEDILIAVVDGLKGFPDAINAVFAQTTVQTCIVHLLRNSLDFASWKDRKDLARELKAIYGAIDDKAAEAALTTFEGGFWGRKFPAVAQIWRRAWQEVIPFFAFPKDVRPIIYTTNAIEALNSKLRRAVRARGHFPSDEAATKLLYLVLNRSEKEWKMPPREWAMAKSQFAMLFADRFQAARA
;
A
#
# COMPACT_ATOMS: atom_id res chain seq x y z
N MET A 1 -24.66 -10.86 -11.53
CA MET A 1 -23.50 -10.61 -10.64
C MET A 1 -23.03 -11.96 -10.11
N GLN A 2 -22.09 -12.58 -10.80
CA GLN A 2 -21.72 -13.97 -10.55
C GLN A 2 -20.45 -13.99 -9.68
N TRP A 3 -20.59 -14.53 -8.46
CA TRP A 3 -19.54 -14.72 -7.47
C TRP A 3 -19.10 -16.18 -7.49
N ILE A 4 -17.80 -16.44 -7.59
CA ILE A 4 -17.15 -17.77 -7.45
C ILE A 4 -15.76 -17.46 -6.87
N GLY A 5 -15.24 -17.96 -5.74
CA GLY A 5 -15.44 -19.12 -4.88
C GLY A 5 -14.02 -19.54 -4.45
N LEU A 6 -13.68 -19.55 -3.15
CA LEU A 6 -12.37 -20.02 -2.66
C LEU A 6 -12.58 -21.18 -1.67
N PRO A 7 -11.96 -22.36 -1.87
CA PRO A 7 -11.94 -23.41 -0.87
C PRO A 7 -10.75 -23.27 0.10
N ARG A 8 -10.95 -23.84 1.30
CA ARG A 8 -10.02 -23.91 2.46
C ARG A 8 -8.84 -24.90 2.24
N PRO A 9 -7.80 -24.86 3.11
CA PRO A 9 -6.51 -25.50 2.88
C PRO A 9 -6.45 -26.95 3.41
N LYS A 10 -5.53 -27.76 2.85
CA LYS A 10 -4.98 -28.97 3.48
C LYS A 10 -3.47 -29.07 3.22
N SER A 11 -2.79 -29.65 4.19
CA SER A 11 -1.35 -29.64 4.46
C SER A 11 -0.56 -30.85 3.89
N ASP A 12 0.73 -30.58 3.63
CA ASP A 12 1.94 -31.45 3.65
C ASP A 12 2.13 -32.59 2.61
N PRO A 13 3.33 -33.23 2.52
CA PRO A 13 4.69 -32.70 2.26
C PRO A 13 5.46 -33.56 1.20
N CYS A 14 6.49 -33.03 0.51
CA CYS A 14 7.66 -33.84 0.09
C CYS A 14 8.81 -33.00 -0.47
N ASN A 15 10.03 -33.35 -0.06
CA ASN A 15 11.34 -32.81 -0.48
C ASN A 15 11.89 -33.56 -1.70
N SER A 16 12.51 -32.86 -2.67
CA SER A 16 13.77 -33.30 -3.31
C SER A 16 14.44 -32.22 -4.18
N ALA A 17 15.65 -31.84 -3.74
CA ALA A 17 16.87 -31.52 -4.50
C ALA A 17 16.76 -30.89 -5.90
N GLY A 18 16.55 -29.57 -5.92
CA GLY A 18 17.07 -28.60 -6.90
C GLY A 18 17.31 -27.30 -6.13
N SER A 19 18.32 -26.48 -6.46
CA SER A 19 18.53 -25.20 -5.76
C SER A 19 17.27 -24.34 -5.96
N ASP A 20 16.56 -24.15 -4.85
CA ASP A 20 15.12 -23.98 -4.82
C ASP A 20 14.75 -22.57 -5.23
N ALA A 21 13.49 -22.41 -5.61
CA ALA A 21 13.06 -21.14 -6.14
C ALA A 21 13.25 -19.98 -5.20
N LYS A 22 12.87 -20.39 -4.03
CA LYS A 22 13.00 -19.78 -2.76
C LYS A 22 14.40 -19.19 -2.58
N THR A 23 15.51 -19.63 -3.16
CA THR A 23 16.85 -19.04 -2.90
C THR A 23 17.03 -17.55 -3.28
N VAL A 24 16.22 -16.97 -4.18
CA VAL A 24 16.33 -15.54 -4.60
C VAL A 24 15.44 -14.58 -3.78
N PHE A 25 14.32 -15.05 -3.22
CA PHE A 25 13.50 -14.40 -2.17
C PHE A 25 13.65 -15.08 -0.79
N GLU A 26 14.59 -16.00 -0.63
CA GLU A 26 14.96 -16.61 0.65
C GLU A 26 15.74 -15.56 1.40
N SER A 27 15.59 -15.61 2.71
CA SER A 27 16.36 -14.82 3.65
C SER A 27 17.86 -14.82 3.29
N ASN A 28 18.40 -13.62 3.00
CA ASN A 28 19.77 -13.32 2.51
C ASN A 28 20.01 -13.41 0.99
N GLY A 29 18.97 -13.41 0.16
CA GLY A 29 19.08 -13.38 -1.31
C GLY A 29 19.55 -12.05 -1.92
N LEU A 30 19.64 -11.99 -3.26
CA LEU A 30 20.09 -10.81 -4.03
C LEU A 30 19.25 -9.56 -3.78
N LEU A 31 17.94 -9.73 -3.60
CA LEU A 31 17.04 -8.61 -3.31
C LEU A 31 17.25 -8.05 -1.91
N ASP A 32 17.63 -8.89 -0.95
CA ASP A 32 18.02 -8.42 0.38
C ASP A 32 19.33 -7.64 0.31
N GLN A 33 20.29 -8.05 -0.52
CA GLN A 33 21.53 -7.28 -0.76
C GLN A 33 21.26 -5.92 -1.42
N LEU A 34 20.33 -5.85 -2.39
CA LEU A 34 19.93 -4.59 -3.02
C LEU A 34 19.20 -3.67 -2.03
N LYS A 35 18.24 -4.21 -1.26
CA LYS A 35 17.53 -3.48 -0.20
C LYS A 35 18.50 -2.96 0.86
N LYS A 36 19.48 -3.77 1.25
CA LYS A 36 20.57 -3.39 2.16
C LYS A 36 21.36 -2.22 1.61
N ALA A 37 21.88 -2.34 0.39
CA ALA A 37 22.70 -1.29 -0.23
C ALA A 37 21.92 0.03 -0.38
N LEU A 38 20.64 -0.03 -0.73
CA LEU A 38 19.78 1.14 -0.86
C LEU A 38 19.51 1.80 0.50
N ALA A 39 19.15 1.00 1.51
CA ALA A 39 18.89 1.49 2.87
C ALA A 39 20.15 2.09 3.50
N GLU A 40 21.31 1.45 3.36
CA GLU A 40 22.59 1.96 3.86
C GLU A 40 22.99 3.26 3.16
N ARG A 41 22.75 3.38 1.85
CA ARG A 41 23.02 4.62 1.11
C ARG A 41 22.11 5.77 1.55
N ALA A 42 20.82 5.51 1.73
CA ALA A 42 19.86 6.50 2.22
C ALA A 42 20.20 6.96 3.65
N LEU A 43 20.54 6.03 4.55
CA LEU A 43 21.00 6.38 5.91
C LEU A 43 22.30 7.19 5.92
N ASN A 44 23.23 6.89 5.01
CA ASN A 44 24.45 7.69 4.87
C ASN A 44 24.15 9.11 4.37
N ALA A 45 23.18 9.28 3.46
CA ALA A 45 22.76 10.60 3.00
C ALA A 45 22.07 11.40 4.13
N GLU A 46 21.23 10.76 4.94
CA GLU A 46 20.65 11.38 6.15
C GLU A 46 21.75 11.82 7.13
N MET A 47 22.78 11.01 7.33
CA MET A 47 23.92 11.36 8.19
C MET A 47 24.72 12.55 7.65
N ASP A 48 24.97 12.60 6.34
CA ASP A 48 25.66 13.75 5.73
C ASP A 48 24.85 15.03 5.90
N HIS A 49 23.52 14.94 5.77
CA HIS A 49 22.64 16.07 6.02
C HIS A 49 22.65 16.49 7.50
N HIS A 50 22.52 15.53 8.43
CA HIS A 50 22.59 15.79 9.88
C HIS A 50 23.91 16.48 10.30
N LEU A 51 25.05 16.08 9.73
CA LEU A 51 26.35 16.69 10.02
C LEU A 51 26.59 18.01 9.28
N SER A 52 25.72 18.38 8.34
CA SER A 52 25.77 19.67 7.64
C SER A 52 25.03 20.78 8.39
N ASP A 53 24.23 20.43 9.40
CA ASP A 53 23.47 21.39 10.19
C ASP A 53 24.36 22.15 11.19
N GLU A 54 24.14 23.47 11.30
CA GLU A 54 24.91 24.38 12.16
C GLU A 54 24.82 24.02 13.66
N GLU A 55 23.75 23.34 14.08
CA GLU A 55 23.58 22.86 15.46
C GLU A 55 24.49 21.67 15.81
N THR A 56 25.09 21.03 14.80
CA THR A 56 25.99 19.87 14.98
C THR A 56 27.47 20.24 14.86
N VAL A 57 27.83 21.53 14.91
CA VAL A 57 29.22 22.01 14.83
C VAL A 57 30.11 21.32 15.87
N GLY A 58 31.13 20.63 15.39
CA GLY A 58 32.05 19.81 16.20
C GLY A 58 31.63 18.34 16.36
N ASN A 59 30.49 17.93 15.79
CA ASN A 59 30.11 16.53 15.64
C ASN A 59 30.79 15.92 14.41
N SER A 60 31.06 14.63 14.45
CA SER A 60 31.70 13.91 13.36
C SER A 60 31.17 12.48 13.28
N ARG A 61 31.33 11.84 12.12
CA ARG A 61 31.04 10.40 11.97
C ARG A 61 31.87 9.58 12.97
N ASN A 62 31.26 8.56 13.55
CA ASN A 62 31.84 7.63 14.51
C ASN A 62 31.51 6.17 14.14
N GLY A 63 31.87 5.80 12.91
CA GLY A 63 31.70 4.44 12.40
C GLY A 63 30.24 4.04 12.19
N TYR A 64 29.99 2.73 12.25
CA TYR A 64 28.70 2.11 11.95
C TYR A 64 28.26 1.19 13.09
N GLY A 65 26.96 1.15 13.36
CA GLY A 65 26.32 0.19 14.27
C GLY A 65 25.50 -0.83 13.49
N PRO A 66 25.57 -2.14 13.84
CA PRO A 66 24.73 -3.14 13.20
C PRO A 66 23.28 -3.00 13.69
N LYS A 67 22.32 -3.08 12.76
CA LYS A 67 20.89 -3.21 13.08
C LYS A 67 20.25 -4.27 12.20
N THR A 68 19.65 -5.26 12.85
CA THR A 68 18.83 -6.27 12.18
C THR A 68 17.41 -5.76 12.04
N VAL A 69 16.92 -5.68 10.80
CA VAL A 69 15.58 -5.23 10.45
C VAL A 69 14.82 -6.38 9.79
N LEU A 70 13.62 -6.66 10.26
CA LEU A 70 12.72 -7.66 9.72
C LEU A 70 12.04 -7.11 8.46
N THR A 71 12.25 -7.79 7.35
CA THR A 71 11.58 -7.55 6.07
C THR A 71 10.63 -8.70 5.76
N ASP A 72 9.82 -8.55 4.71
CA ASP A 72 8.90 -9.61 4.28
C ASP A 72 9.62 -10.87 3.75
N SER A 73 10.91 -10.75 3.37
CA SER A 73 11.78 -11.84 2.91
C SER A 73 12.68 -12.44 4.01
N GLY A 74 12.76 -11.82 5.20
CA GLY A 74 13.60 -12.29 6.30
C GLY A 74 14.28 -11.17 7.08
N SER A 75 15.21 -11.55 7.95
CA SER A 75 16.04 -10.60 8.72
C SER A 75 17.15 -10.02 7.85
N LEU A 76 17.21 -8.69 7.76
CA LEU A 76 18.21 -7.92 7.02
C LEU A 76 19.15 -7.22 7.99
N GLU A 77 20.46 -7.46 7.88
CA GLU A 77 21.46 -6.74 8.68
C GLU A 77 21.98 -5.49 7.95
N LEU A 78 21.72 -4.32 8.54
CA LEU A 78 22.11 -3.02 8.04
C LEU A 78 23.24 -2.41 8.89
N SER A 79 24.16 -1.73 8.22
CA SER A 79 25.18 -0.88 8.85
C SER A 79 24.69 0.57 8.95
N ILE A 80 24.25 0.95 10.15
CA ILE A 80 23.70 2.28 10.40
C ILE A 80 24.82 3.25 10.77
N PRO A 81 24.97 4.38 10.08
CA PRO A 81 25.99 5.37 10.41
C PRO A 81 25.70 5.95 11.80
N ARG A 82 26.77 6.19 12.57
CA ARG A 82 26.69 6.82 13.88
C ARG A 82 27.49 8.10 13.90
N ASP A 83 27.03 9.06 14.70
CA ASP A 83 27.75 10.29 15.00
C ASP A 83 28.43 10.19 16.38
N ARG A 84 29.40 11.06 16.63
CA ARG A 84 30.19 11.05 17.87
C ARG A 84 29.37 11.49 19.07
N GLN A 85 28.44 12.43 18.88
CA GLN A 85 27.61 12.97 19.94
C GLN A 85 26.34 12.13 20.20
N SER A 86 26.11 11.07 19.42
CA SER A 86 24.90 10.22 19.48
C SER A 86 23.59 11.00 19.28
N SER A 87 23.66 12.16 18.61
CA SER A 87 22.52 13.04 18.33
C SER A 87 21.77 12.65 17.06
N PHE A 88 22.35 11.83 16.19
CA PHE A 88 21.71 11.41 14.94
C PHE A 88 20.46 10.56 15.22
N ASP A 89 19.29 10.98 14.73
CA ASP A 89 18.04 10.21 14.79
C ASP A 89 17.50 9.95 13.37
N PRO A 90 17.76 8.76 12.80
CA PRO A 90 17.44 8.47 11.40
C PRO A 90 15.93 8.43 11.13
N GLN A 91 15.50 9.03 10.02
CA GLN A 91 14.08 9.10 9.64
C GLN A 91 13.63 7.85 8.89
N LEU A 92 14.49 7.28 8.01
CA LEU A 92 14.17 6.05 7.27
C LEU A 92 13.92 4.85 8.21
N LEU A 93 14.71 4.74 9.29
CA LEU A 93 14.66 3.64 10.25
C LEU A 93 14.94 4.13 11.67
N ALA A 94 13.91 4.67 12.33
CA ALA A 94 13.99 5.24 13.68
C ALA A 94 14.74 4.36 14.69
N LYS A 95 15.33 4.99 15.71
CA LYS A 95 15.97 4.27 16.82
C LYS A 95 15.01 3.21 17.36
N TYR A 96 15.51 1.99 17.54
CA TYR A 96 14.77 0.80 17.99
C TYR A 96 13.74 0.19 17.01
N GLN A 97 13.47 0.78 15.85
CA GLN A 97 12.56 0.21 14.86
C GLN A 97 13.13 -1.05 14.19
N ARG A 98 12.54 -2.22 14.43
CA ARG A 98 13.04 -3.52 13.93
C ARG A 98 12.33 -4.07 12.70
N ARG A 99 11.45 -3.30 12.05
CA ARG A 99 10.70 -3.75 10.87
C ARG A 99 10.79 -2.73 9.74
N PHE A 100 11.15 -3.19 8.54
CA PHE A 100 11.21 -2.37 7.34
C PHE A 100 9.78 -2.22 6.81
N PRO A 101 9.22 -1.00 6.71
CA PRO A 101 7.94 -0.82 6.04
C PRO A 101 8.13 -1.12 4.55
N GLY A 102 7.38 -2.09 4.01
CA GLY A 102 7.53 -2.55 2.62
C GLY A 102 7.16 -1.50 1.55
N PHE A 103 7.61 -1.76 0.31
CA PHE A 103 7.48 -0.95 -0.91
C PHE A 103 8.10 0.46 -0.79
N ASP A 104 9.25 0.67 -1.47
CA ASP A 104 10.02 1.90 -1.34
C ASP A 104 9.42 3.02 -2.19
N VAL A 105 8.59 3.85 -1.56
CA VAL A 105 8.04 5.08 -2.14
C VAL A 105 9.18 6.01 -2.61
N ASN A 106 10.40 5.92 -2.03
CA ASN A 106 11.55 6.67 -2.53
C ASN A 106 12.04 6.16 -3.88
N GLU A 107 11.88 4.87 -4.19
CA GLU A 107 12.26 4.36 -5.50
C GLU A 107 11.42 5.00 -6.61
N MET A 108 10.14 5.28 -6.34
CA MET A 108 9.28 6.02 -7.28
C MET A 108 9.82 7.44 -7.50
N LYS A 109 10.21 8.13 -6.43
CA LYS A 109 10.83 9.46 -6.51
C LYS A 109 12.16 9.42 -7.29
N ASN A 110 13.01 8.43 -7.03
CA ASN A 110 14.28 8.23 -7.74
C ASN A 110 14.09 7.92 -9.24
N ARG A 111 12.96 7.32 -9.61
CA ARG A 111 12.56 7.06 -11.01
C ARG A 111 11.94 8.29 -11.69
N GLY A 112 11.82 9.42 -11.00
CA GLY A 112 11.34 10.69 -11.55
C GLY A 112 9.87 11.01 -11.28
N VAL A 113 9.22 10.31 -10.35
CA VAL A 113 7.88 10.74 -9.89
C VAL A 113 8.03 11.96 -9.01
N GLU A 114 7.58 13.12 -9.49
CA GLU A 114 7.66 14.39 -8.76
C GLU A 114 6.54 14.54 -7.73
N ASP A 115 5.32 14.13 -8.11
CA ASP A 115 4.14 14.33 -7.28
C ASP A 115 3.11 13.19 -7.41
N ILE A 116 2.41 12.92 -6.32
CA ILE A 116 1.28 12.00 -6.24
C ILE A 116 0.09 12.76 -5.66
N LEU A 117 -0.98 12.88 -6.44
CA LEU A 117 -2.18 13.60 -5.99
C LEU A 117 -2.98 12.77 -4.98
N ILE A 118 -3.20 11.50 -5.30
CA ILE A 118 -4.05 10.58 -4.53
C ILE A 118 -3.34 9.22 -4.42
N ALA A 119 -3.23 8.70 -3.20
CA ALA A 119 -2.78 7.34 -2.95
C ALA A 119 -3.88 6.54 -2.25
N VAL A 120 -4.40 5.52 -2.92
CA VAL A 120 -5.45 4.64 -2.39
C VAL A 120 -4.83 3.38 -1.80
N VAL A 121 -4.90 3.22 -0.48
CA VAL A 121 -4.22 2.16 0.27
C VAL A 121 -5.22 1.18 0.88
N ASP A 122 -4.86 -0.10 1.03
CA ASP A 122 -5.80 -1.14 1.49
C ASP A 122 -5.94 -1.25 3.02
N GLY A 123 -5.35 -0.33 3.78
CA GLY A 123 -5.33 -0.34 5.25
C GLY A 123 -4.07 -0.95 5.88
N LEU A 124 -3.02 -1.19 5.09
CA LEU A 124 -1.68 -1.54 5.60
C LEU A 124 -1.16 -0.46 6.58
N LYS A 125 -0.90 -0.87 7.82
CA LYS A 125 -0.37 0.00 8.88
C LYS A 125 1.01 0.55 8.50
N GLY A 126 1.23 1.84 8.76
CA GLY A 126 2.49 2.53 8.48
C GLY A 126 2.70 2.88 7.00
N PHE A 127 1.85 2.40 6.10
CA PHE A 127 1.93 2.75 4.68
C PHE A 127 1.48 4.19 4.38
N PRO A 128 0.40 4.72 5.02
CA PRO A 128 0.08 6.15 4.95
C PRO A 128 1.26 7.04 5.38
N ASP A 129 1.90 6.69 6.49
CA ASP A 129 3.03 7.45 7.04
C ASP A 129 4.22 7.44 6.08
N ALA A 130 4.54 6.29 5.48
CA ALA A 130 5.61 6.17 4.50
C ALA A 130 5.35 7.01 3.24
N ILE A 131 4.10 7.06 2.75
CA ILE A 131 3.73 7.90 1.61
C ILE A 131 3.89 9.38 1.97
N ASN A 132 3.37 9.79 3.12
CA ASN A 132 3.44 11.19 3.57
C ASN A 132 4.87 11.64 3.87
N ALA A 133 5.77 10.75 4.26
CA ALA A 133 7.19 11.06 4.44
C ALA A 133 7.88 11.46 3.12
N VAL A 134 7.52 10.81 2.00
CA VAL A 134 8.16 11.06 0.69
C VAL A 134 7.41 12.10 -0.13
N PHE A 135 6.08 12.05 -0.09
CA PHE A 135 5.16 12.89 -0.84
C PHE A 135 4.15 13.54 0.13
N ALA A 136 4.59 14.50 0.92
CA ALA A 136 3.84 15.13 2.01
C ALA A 136 2.49 15.76 1.61
N GLN A 137 2.34 16.15 0.34
CA GLN A 137 1.09 16.73 -0.17
C GLN A 137 0.11 15.67 -0.72
N THR A 138 0.46 14.38 -0.68
CA THR A 138 -0.40 13.31 -1.20
C THR A 138 -1.66 13.17 -0.36
N THR A 139 -2.81 13.10 -1.04
CA THR A 139 -4.05 12.72 -0.35
C THR A 139 -4.09 11.20 -0.19
N VAL A 140 -3.79 10.71 1.01
CA VAL A 140 -3.89 9.28 1.33
C VAL A 140 -5.34 8.92 1.67
N GLN A 141 -5.86 7.91 0.99
CA GLN A 141 -7.23 7.44 1.16
C GLN A 141 -7.27 5.93 1.41
N THR A 142 -8.02 5.50 2.42
CA THR A 142 -8.31 4.07 2.59
C THR A 142 -9.26 3.59 1.51
N CYS A 143 -8.88 2.51 0.83
CA CYS A 143 -9.64 1.90 -0.24
C CYS A 143 -11.00 1.39 0.28
N ILE A 144 -12.08 2.07 -0.12
CA ILE A 144 -13.45 1.71 0.26
C ILE A 144 -13.78 0.26 -0.08
N VAL A 145 -13.29 -0.27 -1.22
CA VAL A 145 -13.55 -1.68 -1.56
C VAL A 145 -12.85 -2.65 -0.60
N HIS A 146 -11.60 -2.41 -0.23
CA HIS A 146 -10.92 -3.27 0.76
C HIS A 146 -11.60 -3.15 2.13
N LEU A 147 -12.02 -1.95 2.51
CA LEU A 147 -12.79 -1.72 3.72
C LEU A 147 -14.13 -2.49 3.72
N LEU A 148 -14.85 -2.48 2.59
CA LEU A 148 -16.06 -3.28 2.41
C LEU A 148 -15.78 -4.79 2.46
N ARG A 149 -14.74 -5.28 1.77
CA ARG A 149 -14.41 -6.71 1.79
C ARG A 149 -14.10 -7.19 3.21
N ASN A 150 -13.25 -6.44 3.92
CA ASN A 150 -12.93 -6.69 5.33
C ASN A 150 -14.22 -6.70 6.18
N SER A 151 -15.13 -5.75 5.96
CA SER A 151 -16.42 -5.70 6.65
C SER A 151 -17.31 -6.92 6.37
N LEU A 152 -17.36 -7.38 5.12
CA LEU A 152 -18.21 -8.50 4.69
C LEU A 152 -17.65 -9.87 5.10
N ASP A 153 -16.37 -9.95 5.48
CA ASP A 153 -15.77 -11.19 5.96
C ASP A 153 -16.31 -11.63 7.33
N PHE A 154 -16.87 -10.71 8.11
CA PHE A 154 -17.59 -11.01 9.36
C PHE A 154 -19.00 -11.59 9.11
N ALA A 155 -19.53 -11.45 7.90
CA ALA A 155 -20.90 -11.81 7.58
C ALA A 155 -21.00 -13.14 6.81
N SER A 156 -22.02 -13.92 7.18
CA SER A 156 -22.42 -15.11 6.44
C SER A 156 -22.86 -14.76 5.02
N TRP A 157 -22.78 -15.71 4.08
CA TRP A 157 -23.19 -15.48 2.70
C TRP A 157 -24.61 -14.88 2.58
N LYS A 158 -25.54 -15.34 3.42
CA LYS A 158 -26.94 -14.90 3.42
C LYS A 158 -27.09 -13.43 3.82
N ASP A 159 -26.26 -12.96 4.75
CA ASP A 159 -26.32 -11.61 5.30
C ASP A 159 -25.58 -10.57 4.44
N ARG A 160 -24.59 -11.00 3.64
CA ARG A 160 -23.68 -10.10 2.91
C ARG A 160 -24.39 -9.10 2.01
N LYS A 161 -25.48 -9.50 1.34
CA LYS A 161 -26.20 -8.63 0.40
C LYS A 161 -26.87 -7.46 1.13
N ASP A 162 -27.48 -7.72 2.28
CA ASP A 162 -28.18 -6.70 3.04
C ASP A 162 -27.17 -5.84 3.82
N LEU A 163 -26.14 -6.45 4.41
CA LEU A 163 -25.04 -5.70 5.03
C LEU A 163 -24.35 -4.74 4.03
N ALA A 164 -24.06 -5.20 2.82
CA ALA A 164 -23.47 -4.35 1.78
C ALA A 164 -24.38 -3.18 1.38
N ARG A 165 -25.71 -3.35 1.44
CA ARG A 165 -26.68 -2.29 1.15
C ARG A 165 -26.62 -1.20 2.22
N GLU A 166 -26.57 -1.59 3.49
CA GLU A 166 -26.43 -0.63 4.60
C GLU A 166 -25.09 0.12 4.54
N LEU A 167 -23.98 -0.59 4.30
CA LEU A 167 -22.67 0.03 4.16
C LEU A 167 -22.60 0.99 2.97
N LYS A 168 -23.42 0.76 1.93
CA LYS A 168 -23.56 1.68 0.78
C LYS A 168 -24.16 3.03 1.16
N ALA A 169 -24.97 3.12 2.21
CA ALA A 169 -25.47 4.40 2.70
C ALA A 169 -24.33 5.31 3.19
N ILE A 170 -23.24 4.71 3.72
CA ILE A 170 -22.10 5.45 4.27
C ILE A 170 -21.27 6.08 3.14
N TYR A 171 -20.68 5.27 2.27
CA TYR A 171 -19.84 5.80 1.18
C TYR A 171 -20.65 6.41 0.02
N GLY A 172 -21.96 6.17 -0.01
CA GLY A 172 -22.89 6.80 -0.96
C GLY A 172 -23.39 8.18 -0.55
N ALA A 173 -23.07 8.65 0.66
CA ALA A 173 -23.49 9.93 1.20
C ALA A 173 -22.94 11.12 0.39
N ILE A 174 -23.59 12.28 0.48
CA ILE A 174 -23.20 13.46 -0.30
C ILE A 174 -21.86 14.05 0.14
N ASP A 175 -21.62 14.13 1.44
CA ASP A 175 -20.43 14.69 2.08
C ASP A 175 -20.01 13.83 3.29
N ASP A 176 -18.91 14.21 3.93
CA ASP A 176 -18.33 13.57 5.10
C ASP A 176 -19.27 13.61 6.31
N LYS A 177 -19.99 14.72 6.52
CA LYS A 177 -20.96 14.87 7.62
C LYS A 177 -22.14 13.91 7.49
N ALA A 178 -22.73 13.82 6.30
CA ALA A 178 -23.81 12.88 6.02
C ALA A 178 -23.31 11.44 6.11
N ALA A 179 -22.06 11.17 5.72
CA ALA A 179 -21.44 9.86 5.85
C ALA A 179 -21.24 9.47 7.33
N GLU A 180 -20.80 10.41 8.17
CA GLU A 180 -20.64 10.19 9.62
C GLU A 180 -21.99 9.92 10.30
N ALA A 181 -23.02 10.66 9.92
CA ALA A 181 -24.39 10.41 10.38
C ALA A 181 -24.89 9.03 9.95
N ALA A 182 -24.60 8.62 8.70
CA ALA A 182 -24.93 7.29 8.19
C ALA A 182 -24.15 6.19 8.93
N LEU A 183 -22.87 6.38 9.24
CA LEU A 183 -22.07 5.43 10.03
C LEU A 183 -22.63 5.29 11.45
N THR A 184 -23.01 6.40 12.08
CA THR A 184 -23.64 6.40 13.42
C THR A 184 -25.00 5.70 13.39
N THR A 185 -25.78 5.91 12.33
CA THR A 185 -27.07 5.23 12.12
C THR A 185 -26.86 3.73 11.93
N PHE A 186 -25.87 3.33 11.12
CA PHE A 186 -25.50 1.93 10.92
C PHE A 186 -25.12 1.26 12.25
N GLU A 187 -24.27 1.92 13.04
CA GLU A 187 -23.80 1.45 14.35
C GLU A 187 -24.96 1.22 15.33
N GLY A 188 -25.94 2.14 15.37
CA GLY A 188 -27.14 2.00 16.19
C GLY A 188 -28.18 1.00 15.67
N GLY A 189 -28.12 0.66 14.38
CA GLY A 189 -29.08 -0.19 13.67
C GLY A 189 -28.90 -1.69 13.89
N PHE A 190 -29.78 -2.49 13.27
CA PHE A 190 -29.75 -3.96 13.38
C PHE A 190 -28.40 -4.54 12.97
N TRP A 191 -27.87 -4.11 11.84
CA TRP A 191 -26.62 -4.66 11.29
C TRP A 191 -25.37 -4.22 12.06
N GLY A 192 -25.32 -2.98 12.57
CA GLY A 192 -24.24 -2.53 13.45
C GLY A 192 -24.22 -3.27 14.79
N ARG A 193 -25.40 -3.54 15.37
CA ARG A 193 -25.50 -4.37 16.59
C ARG A 193 -25.16 -5.83 16.36
N LYS A 194 -25.53 -6.39 15.19
CA LYS A 194 -25.19 -7.76 14.81
C LYS A 194 -23.69 -7.92 14.53
N PHE A 195 -23.06 -6.90 13.94
CA PHE A 195 -21.65 -6.90 13.54
C PHE A 195 -20.90 -5.67 14.08
N PRO A 196 -20.71 -5.56 15.41
CA PRO A 196 -20.11 -4.37 16.02
C PRO A 196 -18.66 -4.13 15.57
N ALA A 197 -17.93 -5.21 15.24
CA ALA A 197 -16.58 -5.11 14.69
C ALA A 197 -16.52 -4.32 13.36
N VAL A 198 -17.59 -4.37 12.55
CA VAL A 198 -17.66 -3.63 11.28
C VAL A 198 -17.65 -2.13 11.55
N ALA A 199 -18.50 -1.65 12.46
CA ALA A 199 -18.51 -0.23 12.83
C ALA A 199 -17.14 0.22 13.37
N GLN A 200 -16.50 -0.59 14.21
CA GLN A 200 -15.16 -0.28 14.74
C GLN A 200 -14.08 -0.18 13.65
N ILE A 201 -14.12 -1.04 12.62
CA ILE A 201 -13.18 -0.98 11.50
C ILE A 201 -13.33 0.34 10.74
N TRP A 202 -14.56 0.76 10.47
CA TRP A 202 -14.84 2.03 9.79
C TRP A 202 -14.43 3.23 10.64
N ARG A 203 -14.70 3.20 11.95
CA ARG A 203 -14.30 4.27 12.88
C ARG A 203 -12.79 4.43 12.97
N ARG A 204 -12.04 3.32 12.97
CA ARG A 204 -10.56 3.35 13.02
C ARG A 204 -9.94 3.91 11.74
N ALA A 205 -10.54 3.62 10.59
CA ALA A 205 -10.07 4.11 9.29
C ALA A 205 -10.72 5.45 8.88
N TRP A 206 -11.47 6.11 9.78
CA TRP A 206 -12.36 7.20 9.41
C TRP A 206 -11.60 8.40 8.84
N GLN A 207 -10.45 8.74 9.44
CA GLN A 207 -9.62 9.85 8.98
C GLN A 207 -9.12 9.65 7.55
N GLU A 208 -8.79 8.43 7.18
CA GLU A 208 -8.37 8.07 5.82
C GLU A 208 -9.56 7.80 4.88
N VAL A 209 -10.79 7.74 5.40
CA VAL A 209 -12.02 7.64 4.60
C VAL A 209 -12.54 9.02 4.21
N ILE A 210 -12.42 10.03 5.08
CA ILE A 210 -12.90 11.41 4.82
C ILE A 210 -12.47 11.96 3.46
N PRO A 211 -11.19 11.83 3.01
CA PRO A 211 -10.76 12.37 1.72
C PRO A 211 -11.56 11.87 0.52
N PHE A 212 -12.19 10.69 0.64
CA PHE A 212 -13.08 10.15 -0.38
C PHE A 212 -14.28 11.07 -0.70
N PHE A 213 -14.78 11.81 0.30
CA PHE A 213 -15.95 12.68 0.15
C PHE A 213 -15.61 14.04 -0.48
N ALA A 214 -14.34 14.44 -0.50
CA ALA A 214 -13.88 15.62 -1.23
C ALA A 214 -14.12 15.51 -2.75
N PHE A 215 -14.23 14.27 -3.26
CA PHE A 215 -14.51 14.03 -4.66
C PHE A 215 -16.03 14.03 -4.93
N PRO A 216 -16.49 14.64 -6.05
CA PRO A 216 -17.88 14.54 -6.46
C PRO A 216 -18.33 13.10 -6.68
N LYS A 217 -19.63 12.83 -6.46
CA LYS A 217 -20.22 11.50 -6.57
C LYS A 217 -19.93 10.81 -7.90
N ASP A 218 -19.86 11.57 -8.99
CA ASP A 218 -19.62 11.03 -10.33
C ASP A 218 -18.15 10.64 -10.57
N VAL A 219 -17.22 11.19 -9.78
CA VAL A 219 -15.78 10.86 -9.83
C VAL A 219 -15.47 9.67 -8.92
N ARG A 220 -16.13 9.57 -7.77
CA ARG A 220 -15.88 8.50 -6.78
C ARG A 220 -15.77 7.09 -7.38
N PRO A 221 -16.59 6.66 -8.36
CA PRO A 221 -16.44 5.36 -9.00
C PRO A 221 -15.03 5.07 -9.49
N ILE A 222 -14.29 6.03 -10.05
CA ILE A 222 -12.91 5.80 -10.52
C ILE A 222 -11.92 5.55 -9.37
N ILE A 223 -12.23 6.10 -8.18
CA ILE A 223 -11.38 6.04 -6.99
C ILE A 223 -11.57 4.73 -6.23
N TYR A 224 -12.83 4.29 -6.06
CA TYR A 224 -13.10 3.06 -5.34
C TYR A 224 -13.31 1.85 -6.25
N THR A 225 -13.44 1.98 -7.58
CA THR A 225 -13.56 0.80 -8.43
C THR A 225 -12.26 0.02 -8.43
N THR A 226 -12.35 -1.25 -8.05
CA THR A 226 -11.23 -2.18 -8.13
C THR A 226 -11.30 -3.04 -9.38
N ASN A 227 -12.20 -2.80 -10.34
CA ASN A 227 -12.35 -3.67 -11.52
C ASN A 227 -11.04 -3.86 -12.28
N ALA A 228 -10.25 -2.78 -12.48
CA ALA A 228 -8.95 -2.86 -13.15
C ALA A 228 -7.93 -3.68 -12.33
N ILE A 229 -7.86 -3.43 -11.02
CA ILE A 229 -6.96 -4.12 -10.09
C ILE A 229 -7.35 -5.59 -9.95
N GLU A 230 -8.64 -5.90 -9.81
CA GLU A 230 -9.19 -7.24 -9.73
C GLU A 230 -8.98 -8.02 -11.02
N ALA A 231 -9.19 -7.39 -12.18
CA ALA A 231 -8.92 -8.00 -13.46
C ALA A 231 -7.45 -8.38 -13.59
N LEU A 232 -6.53 -7.48 -13.20
CA LEU A 232 -5.10 -7.76 -13.18
C LEU A 232 -4.75 -8.87 -12.18
N ASN A 233 -5.22 -8.78 -10.94
CA ASN A 233 -4.99 -9.78 -9.90
C ASN A 233 -5.58 -11.14 -10.25
N SER A 234 -6.68 -11.19 -11.02
CA SER A 234 -7.26 -12.43 -11.54
C SER A 234 -6.32 -13.08 -12.56
N LYS A 235 -5.78 -12.30 -13.51
CA LYS A 235 -4.79 -12.78 -14.49
C LYS A 235 -3.52 -13.29 -13.82
N LEU A 236 -2.97 -12.53 -12.86
CA LEU A 236 -1.79 -12.91 -12.09
C LEU A 236 -2.04 -14.21 -11.31
N ARG A 237 -3.13 -14.29 -10.55
CA ARG A 237 -3.49 -15.52 -9.81
C ARG A 237 -3.72 -16.71 -10.74
N ARG A 238 -4.33 -16.51 -11.91
CA ARG A 238 -4.53 -17.57 -12.90
C ARG A 238 -3.19 -18.10 -13.42
N ALA A 239 -2.26 -17.21 -13.78
CA ALA A 239 -0.94 -17.59 -14.26
C ALA A 239 -0.13 -18.33 -13.19
N VAL A 240 -0.18 -17.86 -11.95
CA VAL A 240 0.47 -18.50 -10.79
C VAL A 240 -0.12 -19.90 -10.54
N ARG A 241 -1.45 -20.02 -10.48
CA ARG A 241 -2.13 -21.32 -10.27
C ARG A 241 -1.87 -22.33 -11.38
N ALA A 242 -1.70 -21.87 -12.63
CA ALA A 242 -1.40 -22.73 -13.75
C ALA A 242 0.00 -23.36 -13.66
N ARG A 243 0.94 -22.73 -12.94
CA ARG A 243 2.29 -23.30 -12.72
C ARG A 243 2.36 -24.17 -11.47
N GLY A 244 1.60 -23.83 -10.42
CA GLY A 244 1.55 -24.59 -9.17
C GLY A 244 2.77 -24.36 -8.27
N HIS A 245 3.98 -24.64 -8.78
CA HIS A 245 5.24 -24.35 -8.09
C HIS A 245 6.20 -23.58 -9.01
N PHE A 246 7.17 -22.89 -8.40
CA PHE A 246 8.23 -22.18 -9.11
C PHE A 246 9.59 -22.82 -8.77
N PRO A 247 10.59 -22.69 -9.67
CA PRO A 247 11.97 -23.14 -9.48
C PRO A 247 12.98 -22.03 -9.13
N SER A 248 12.60 -20.75 -9.31
CA SER A 248 13.23 -19.52 -8.78
C SER A 248 12.18 -18.44 -8.50
N ASP A 249 12.49 -17.64 -7.51
CA ASP A 249 11.82 -16.40 -7.17
C ASP A 249 12.01 -15.37 -8.26
N GLU A 250 13.16 -15.44 -8.92
CA GLU A 250 13.37 -14.84 -10.24
C GLU A 250 12.41 -15.41 -11.29
N ALA A 251 12.15 -16.73 -11.33
CA ALA A 251 11.19 -17.32 -12.27
C ALA A 251 9.75 -16.90 -11.95
N ALA A 252 9.38 -16.76 -10.67
CA ALA A 252 8.11 -16.18 -10.25
C ALA A 252 8.01 -14.71 -10.69
N THR A 253 9.03 -13.90 -10.42
CA THR A 253 9.14 -12.50 -10.88
C THR A 253 9.00 -12.40 -12.37
N LYS A 254 9.72 -13.24 -13.13
CA LYS A 254 9.70 -13.26 -14.59
C LYS A 254 8.32 -13.61 -15.12
N LEU A 255 7.62 -14.57 -14.51
CA LEU A 255 6.24 -14.87 -14.89
C LEU A 255 5.33 -13.67 -14.62
N LEU A 256 5.40 -13.07 -13.43
CA LEU A 256 4.59 -11.90 -13.08
C LEU A 256 4.87 -10.74 -14.05
N TYR A 257 6.14 -10.45 -14.33
CA TYR A 257 6.58 -9.47 -15.31
C TYR A 257 6.03 -9.75 -16.71
N LEU A 258 6.09 -11.00 -17.20
CA LEU A 258 5.55 -11.36 -18.50
C LEU A 258 4.02 -11.21 -18.56
N VAL A 259 3.31 -11.54 -17.48
CA VAL A 259 1.86 -11.35 -17.39
C VAL A 259 1.51 -9.86 -17.34
N LEU A 260 2.28 -9.05 -16.62
CA LEU A 260 2.12 -7.60 -16.56
C LEU A 260 2.35 -6.97 -17.94
N ASN A 261 3.48 -7.29 -18.60
CA ASN A 261 3.83 -6.78 -19.93
C ASN A 261 2.82 -7.23 -21.00
N ARG A 262 2.24 -8.42 -20.88
CA ARG A 262 1.13 -8.84 -21.76
C ARG A 262 -0.16 -8.08 -21.47
N SER A 263 -0.48 -7.86 -20.20
CA SER A 263 -1.70 -7.18 -19.78
C SER A 263 -1.68 -5.69 -20.14
N GLU A 264 -0.52 -5.05 -20.07
CA GLU A 264 -0.29 -3.65 -20.45
C GLU A 264 -0.69 -3.40 -21.91
N LYS A 265 -0.37 -4.32 -22.83
CA LYS A 265 -0.78 -4.23 -24.25
C LYS A 265 -2.29 -4.24 -24.49
N GLU A 266 -3.07 -4.68 -23.52
CA GLU A 266 -4.54 -4.68 -23.59
C GLU A 266 -5.15 -3.35 -23.06
N TRP A 267 -4.36 -2.52 -22.37
CA TRP A 267 -4.81 -1.25 -21.78
C TRP A 267 -4.83 -0.12 -22.79
N LYS A 268 -5.72 -0.23 -23.79
CA LYS A 268 -5.82 0.72 -24.91
C LYS A 268 -6.74 1.91 -24.63
N MET A 269 -7.73 1.74 -23.76
CA MET A 269 -8.79 2.72 -23.52
C MET A 269 -8.77 3.17 -22.06
N PRO A 270 -8.83 4.49 -21.80
CA PRO A 270 -9.01 4.97 -20.44
C PRO A 270 -10.41 4.61 -19.91
N PRO A 271 -10.59 4.59 -18.57
CA PRO A 271 -11.92 4.48 -17.97
C PRO A 271 -12.87 5.54 -18.52
N ARG A 272 -14.15 5.19 -18.68
CA ARG A 272 -15.18 6.10 -19.22
C ARG A 272 -15.29 7.39 -18.40
N GLU A 273 -15.11 7.28 -17.10
CA GLU A 273 -15.22 8.36 -16.13
C GLU A 273 -14.00 9.29 -16.15
N TRP A 274 -12.90 8.90 -16.82
CA TRP A 274 -11.61 9.61 -16.76
C TRP A 274 -11.70 11.05 -17.26
N ALA A 275 -12.40 11.32 -18.36
CA ALA A 275 -12.49 12.67 -18.92
C ALA A 275 -13.11 13.66 -17.92
N MET A 276 -14.16 13.23 -17.22
CA MET A 276 -14.83 14.03 -16.20
C MET A 276 -14.00 14.11 -14.92
N ALA A 277 -13.41 12.99 -14.48
CA ALA A 277 -12.53 12.95 -13.31
C ALA A 277 -11.32 13.90 -13.48
N LYS A 278 -10.73 13.94 -14.67
CA LYS A 278 -9.61 14.82 -15.01
C LYS A 278 -9.92 16.29 -14.75
N SER A 279 -11.09 16.77 -15.17
CA SER A 279 -11.51 18.17 -14.94
C SER A 279 -11.70 18.47 -13.46
N GLN A 280 -12.24 17.51 -12.70
CA GLN A 280 -12.44 17.66 -11.26
C GLN A 280 -11.10 17.64 -10.50
N PHE A 281 -10.17 16.77 -10.88
CA PHE A 281 -8.81 16.77 -10.33
C PHE A 281 -8.06 18.06 -10.65
N ALA A 282 -8.23 18.63 -11.84
CA ALA A 282 -7.66 19.92 -12.18
C ALA A 282 -8.18 21.06 -11.28
N MET A 283 -9.44 20.99 -10.83
CA MET A 283 -9.99 21.98 -9.88
C MET A 283 -9.53 21.71 -8.45
N LEU A 284 -9.51 20.45 -8.02
CA LEU A 284 -9.14 20.07 -6.65
C LEU A 284 -7.65 20.23 -6.35
N PHE A 285 -6.78 19.98 -7.33
CA PHE A 285 -5.33 19.99 -7.16
C PHE A 285 -4.63 21.13 -7.92
N ALA A 286 -5.39 22.01 -8.59
CA ALA A 286 -4.96 23.25 -9.23
C ALA A 286 -3.51 23.22 -9.77
N ASP A 287 -2.60 23.95 -9.12
CA ASP A 287 -1.20 24.15 -9.52
C ASP A 287 -0.43 22.84 -9.65
N ARG A 288 -0.71 21.85 -8.79
CA ARG A 288 -0.07 20.53 -8.81
C ARG A 288 -0.51 19.71 -10.01
N PHE A 289 -1.76 19.85 -10.43
CA PHE A 289 -2.27 19.20 -11.63
C PHE A 289 -1.72 19.83 -12.92
N GLN A 290 -1.44 21.14 -12.90
CA GLN A 290 -0.85 21.84 -14.04
C GLN A 290 0.64 21.57 -14.21
N ALA A 291 1.39 21.49 -13.10
CA ALA A 291 2.81 21.12 -13.12
C ALA A 291 3.02 19.74 -13.76
N ALA A 292 2.14 18.76 -13.47
CA ALA A 292 2.19 17.42 -14.08
C ALA A 292 1.83 17.37 -15.58
N ARG A 293 1.39 18.49 -16.18
CA ARG A 293 1.07 18.59 -17.61
C ARG A 293 2.11 19.36 -18.43
N ALA A 294 3.04 20.05 -17.77
CA ALA A 294 4.14 20.78 -18.40
C ALA A 294 5.26 19.81 -18.80
#